data_AF-A0A0X1KHW3-F1
#
_entry.id   AF-A0A0X1KHW3-F1
#
_cell.length_a   1.000
_cell.length_b   1.000
_cell.length_c   1.000
_cell.angle_alpha   90.00
_cell.angle_beta   90.00
_cell.angle_gamma   90.00
#
_symmetry.space_group_name_H-M   'P 1'
#
loop_
_entity.id
_entity.type
_entity.pdbx_description
1 polymer ?
#
loop_
_entity_poly.entity_id
_entity_poly.type
_entity_poly.pdbx_seq_one_letter_code
_entity_poly.pdbx_strand_id
1 'polypeptide(L)'
;MAVTRERFEMLVKDLVSRFSQSDERKIRDALAAFLKVTEIPVSYLNPASRYHPVVVFKKRFGGIEKSVMVSLLEFRILNRYNMPGWRREVEFRLDRDVVLRERVGNVEAVLIGDPSRLVRLRDVVVRVLQQMNARPTNFVMFYDHVYMDFGNNRFIHLEIRGSDIVVRLVNLNFTEASRLLGKAIPYLDSVFGNKNIDFYKLLFVYSSETAGTFDWFFHRYIMPRLNPEQREFLNDMQDYRNFIRLLYSYVSRLNKDRLGDEIGIQVRRRANPNRPLEIGIAFTNRGIDVRRYPSTITISFMV
;
A
#
# COMPACT_ATOMS: atom_id res chain seq x y z
N MET A 1 -14.20 10.08 28.44
CA MET A 1 -13.35 8.88 28.62
C MET A 1 -13.99 7.81 29.51
N ALA A 2 -14.63 8.14 30.63
CA ALA A 2 -15.29 7.14 31.50
C ALA A 2 -16.47 6.39 30.82
N VAL A 3 -17.38 7.14 30.17
CA VAL A 3 -18.57 6.58 29.49
C VAL A 3 -18.21 5.58 28.38
N THR A 4 -17.11 5.81 27.66
CA THR A 4 -16.64 4.92 26.59
C THR A 4 -16.11 3.61 27.14
N ARG A 5 -15.45 3.65 28.30
CA ARG A 5 -14.92 2.46 28.99
C ARG A 5 -16.06 1.60 29.55
N GLU A 6 -17.05 2.21 30.19
CA GLU A 6 -18.24 1.48 30.69
C GLU A 6 -19.01 0.79 29.57
N ARG A 7 -19.25 1.49 28.44
CA ARG A 7 -19.90 0.91 27.27
C ARG A 7 -19.09 -0.25 26.67
N PHE A 8 -17.76 -0.12 26.63
CA PHE A 8 -16.88 -1.19 26.19
C PHE A 8 -17.00 -2.43 27.08
N GLU A 9 -16.93 -2.28 28.40
CA GLU A 9 -17.07 -3.39 29.35
C GLU A 9 -18.45 -4.05 29.28
N MET A 10 -19.51 -3.24 29.13
CA MET A 10 -20.88 -3.74 28.97
C MET A 10 -21.03 -4.57 27.70
N LEU A 11 -20.49 -4.08 26.57
CA LEU A 11 -20.47 -4.82 25.31
C LEU A 11 -19.72 -6.16 25.42
N VAL A 12 -18.58 -6.19 26.13
CA VAL A 12 -17.85 -7.45 26.36
C VAL A 12 -18.74 -8.45 27.12
N LYS A 13 -19.40 -8.01 28.20
CA LYS A 13 -20.34 -8.86 28.96
C LYS A 13 -21.50 -9.36 28.10
N ASP A 14 -22.08 -8.49 27.27
CA ASP A 14 -23.17 -8.85 26.36
C ASP A 14 -22.73 -9.87 25.31
N LEU A 15 -21.51 -9.74 24.78
CA LEU A 15 -20.96 -10.72 23.82
C LEU A 15 -20.64 -12.04 24.50
N VAL A 16 -20.06 -12.02 25.70
CA VAL A 16 -19.78 -13.23 26.48
C VAL A 16 -21.06 -14.01 26.78
N SER A 17 -22.14 -13.34 27.17
CA SER A 17 -23.44 -14.00 27.40
C SER A 17 -24.02 -14.63 26.13
N ARG A 18 -23.68 -14.09 24.94
CA ARG A 18 -24.07 -14.66 23.66
C ARG A 18 -23.15 -15.78 23.17
N PHE A 19 -21.89 -15.81 23.58
CA PHE A 19 -20.94 -16.84 23.17
C PHE A 19 -20.62 -17.75 24.36
N SER A 20 -19.44 -17.58 24.96
CA SER A 20 -18.97 -18.34 26.13
C SER A 20 -18.09 -17.46 27.00
N GLN A 21 -18.08 -17.72 28.31
CA GLN A 21 -17.12 -17.11 29.25
C GLN A 21 -15.67 -17.38 28.85
N SER A 22 -15.38 -18.54 28.26
CA SER A 22 -14.03 -18.86 27.76
C SER A 22 -13.52 -17.90 26.68
N ASP A 23 -14.42 -17.21 25.98
CA ASP A 23 -14.08 -16.31 24.88
C ASP A 23 -13.83 -14.87 25.34
N GLU A 24 -14.07 -14.53 26.62
CA GLU A 24 -14.04 -13.15 27.12
C GLU A 24 -12.74 -12.43 26.75
N ARG A 25 -11.59 -13.04 27.05
CA ARG A 25 -10.28 -12.47 26.75
C ARG A 25 -10.12 -12.21 25.25
N LYS A 26 -10.54 -13.17 24.41
CA LYS A 26 -10.42 -13.09 22.95
C LYS A 26 -11.33 -12.00 22.37
N ILE A 27 -12.56 -11.88 22.88
CA ILE A 27 -13.50 -10.82 22.49
C ILE A 27 -12.94 -9.45 22.87
N ARG A 28 -12.42 -9.31 24.09
CA ARG A 28 -11.80 -8.06 24.58
C ARG A 28 -10.60 -7.65 23.73
N ASP A 29 -9.71 -8.60 23.44
CA ASP A 29 -8.53 -8.36 22.60
C ASP A 29 -8.91 -8.00 21.16
N ALA A 30 -9.91 -8.69 20.60
CA ALA A 30 -10.48 -8.37 19.29
C ALA A 30 -11.04 -6.95 19.25
N LEU A 31 -11.97 -6.59 20.13
CA LEU A 31 -12.58 -5.26 20.15
C LEU A 31 -11.53 -4.15 20.26
N ALA A 32 -10.57 -4.28 21.18
CA ALA A 32 -9.50 -3.30 21.33
C ALA A 32 -8.63 -3.18 20.05
N ALA A 33 -8.34 -4.30 19.38
CA ALA A 33 -7.56 -4.29 18.15
C ALA A 33 -8.34 -3.69 16.97
N PHE A 34 -9.64 -4.00 16.84
CA PHE A 34 -10.51 -3.40 15.84
C PHE A 34 -10.68 -1.89 16.04
N LEU A 35 -10.75 -1.41 17.28
CA LEU A 35 -10.75 0.03 17.56
C LEU A 35 -9.48 0.71 17.06
N LYS A 36 -8.31 0.14 17.36
CA LYS A 36 -7.04 0.65 16.82
C LYS A 36 -7.07 0.72 15.29
N VAL A 37 -7.67 -0.27 14.62
CA VAL A 37 -7.85 -0.26 13.16
C VAL A 37 -8.78 0.86 12.70
N THR A 38 -9.82 1.23 13.47
CA THR A 38 -10.73 2.34 13.10
C THR A 38 -10.10 3.72 13.20
N GLU A 39 -9.07 3.89 14.04
CA GLU A 39 -8.35 5.15 14.24
C GLU A 39 -7.40 5.47 13.07
N ILE A 40 -7.01 4.47 12.28
CA ILE A 40 -6.11 4.62 11.14
C ILE A 40 -6.86 5.30 9.98
N PRO A 41 -6.42 6.46 9.46
CA PRO A 41 -7.18 7.26 8.47
C PRO A 41 -7.59 6.50 7.19
N VAL A 42 -6.71 5.65 6.67
CA VAL A 42 -6.95 4.88 5.43
C VAL A 42 -7.48 3.48 5.65
N SER A 43 -7.73 3.11 6.91
CA SER A 43 -8.28 1.81 7.21
C SER A 43 -9.63 1.62 6.55
N TYR A 44 -9.87 0.39 6.10
CA TYR A 44 -11.18 -0.03 5.62
C TYR A 44 -12.30 0.25 6.64
N LEU A 45 -11.98 0.22 7.94
CA LEU A 45 -12.92 0.45 9.05
C LEU A 45 -12.91 1.90 9.57
N ASN A 46 -12.21 2.83 8.92
CA ASN A 46 -12.21 4.22 9.36
C ASN A 46 -13.59 4.88 9.14
N PRO A 47 -14.22 5.47 10.17
CA PRO A 47 -15.54 6.12 10.05
C PRO A 47 -15.58 7.33 9.11
N ALA A 48 -14.46 8.06 8.95
CA ALA A 48 -14.36 9.22 8.07
C ALA A 48 -14.58 8.86 6.60
N SER A 49 -14.52 7.57 6.25
CA SER A 49 -14.89 7.05 4.93
C SER A 49 -16.41 7.08 4.64
N ARG A 50 -17.23 7.66 5.53
CA ARG A 50 -18.71 7.75 5.47
C ARG A 50 -19.45 6.42 5.66
N TYR A 51 -18.77 5.41 6.19
CA TYR A 51 -19.38 4.12 6.53
C TYR A 51 -19.30 3.86 8.02
N HIS A 52 -20.35 3.22 8.55
CA HIS A 52 -20.37 2.75 9.93
C HIS A 52 -19.57 1.45 10.06
N PRO A 53 -18.49 1.39 10.86
CA PRO A 53 -17.71 0.17 11.03
C PRO A 53 -18.42 -0.82 11.95
N VAL A 54 -18.62 -2.04 11.44
CA VAL A 54 -19.31 -3.13 12.11
C VAL A 54 -18.41 -4.37 12.14
N VAL A 55 -18.29 -4.98 13.32
CA VAL A 55 -17.63 -6.29 13.46
C VAL A 55 -18.69 -7.36 13.65
N VAL A 56 -18.61 -8.41 12.85
CA VAL A 56 -19.48 -9.60 12.94
C VAL A 56 -18.71 -10.70 13.64
N PHE A 57 -18.94 -10.85 14.95
CA PHE A 57 -18.38 -11.97 15.70
C PHE A 57 -19.09 -13.25 15.30
N LYS A 58 -18.34 -14.27 14.91
CA LYS A 58 -18.87 -15.60 14.56
C LYS A 58 -18.21 -16.68 15.41
N LYS A 59 -18.98 -17.69 15.79
CA LYS A 59 -18.45 -18.92 16.43
C LYS A 59 -19.33 -20.11 16.06
N ARG A 60 -18.70 -21.24 15.76
CA ARG A 60 -19.40 -22.50 15.53
C ARG A 60 -19.58 -23.27 16.85
N PHE A 61 -20.79 -23.76 17.09
CA PHE A 61 -21.18 -24.61 18.20
C PHE A 61 -21.74 -25.92 17.62
N GLY A 62 -20.88 -26.93 17.45
CA GLY A 62 -21.24 -28.15 16.72
C GLY A 62 -21.62 -27.84 15.27
N GLY A 63 -22.86 -28.13 14.87
CA GLY A 63 -23.37 -27.87 13.52
C GLY A 63 -23.91 -26.45 13.28
N ILE A 64 -24.04 -25.62 14.32
CA ILE A 64 -24.69 -24.29 14.23
C ILE A 64 -23.62 -23.20 14.29
N GLU A 65 -23.68 -22.22 13.39
CA GLU A 65 -22.85 -21.00 13.47
C GLU A 65 -23.68 -19.85 14.04
N LYS A 66 -23.21 -19.29 15.17
CA LYS A 66 -23.81 -18.10 15.78
C LYS A 66 -23.07 -16.86 15.30
N SER A 67 -23.80 -15.82 14.89
CA SER A 67 -23.23 -14.52 14.55
C SER A 67 -23.83 -13.39 15.40
N VAL A 68 -23.00 -12.42 15.77
CA VAL A 68 -23.41 -11.22 16.50
C VAL A 68 -22.72 -10.01 15.88
N MET A 69 -23.50 -9.05 15.42
CA MET A 69 -22.98 -7.81 14.82
C MET A 69 -22.81 -6.73 15.88
N VAL A 70 -21.72 -6.00 15.82
CA VAL A 70 -21.32 -5.01 16.82
C VAL A 70 -20.89 -3.72 16.16
N SER A 71 -21.45 -2.62 16.64
CA SER A 71 -21.04 -1.26 16.26
C SER A 71 -19.75 -0.88 16.98
N LEU A 72 -18.67 -0.59 16.23
CA LEU A 72 -17.41 -0.11 16.83
C LEU A 72 -17.46 1.36 17.26
N LEU A 73 -18.44 2.12 16.78
CA LEU A 73 -18.64 3.52 17.17
C LEU A 73 -19.46 3.67 18.45
N GLU A 74 -20.53 2.89 18.56
CA GLU A 74 -21.50 3.03 19.66
C GLU A 74 -21.27 2.02 20.78
N PHE A 75 -20.39 1.03 20.56
CA PHE A 75 -20.12 -0.10 21.46
C PHE A 75 -21.40 -0.84 21.86
N ARG A 76 -22.22 -1.21 20.88
CA ARG A 76 -23.46 -1.94 21.11
C ARG A 76 -23.68 -3.06 20.09
N ILE A 77 -24.46 -4.04 20.50
CA ILE A 77 -24.94 -5.10 19.62
C ILE A 77 -26.01 -4.54 18.68
N LEU A 78 -25.86 -4.88 17.39
CA LEU A 78 -26.77 -4.50 16.34
C LEU A 78 -27.81 -5.60 16.10
N ASN A 79 -29.03 -5.18 15.78
CA ASN A 79 -30.20 -5.96 15.44
C ASN A 79 -30.89 -5.31 14.22
N ARG A 80 -32.03 -5.86 13.80
CA ARG A 80 -32.76 -5.36 12.61
C ARG A 80 -33.25 -3.90 12.75
N TYR A 81 -33.46 -3.41 13.97
CA TYR A 81 -34.05 -2.10 14.23
C TYR A 81 -33.02 -0.97 14.40
N ASN A 82 -31.78 -1.29 14.77
CA ASN A 82 -30.71 -0.32 14.97
C ASN A 82 -29.54 -0.48 13.99
N MET A 83 -29.72 -1.28 12.93
CA MET A 83 -28.69 -1.50 11.91
C MET A 83 -28.45 -0.22 11.11
N PRO A 84 -27.19 0.25 10.98
CA PRO A 84 -26.87 1.37 10.11
C PRO A 84 -27.10 1.00 8.64
N GLY A 85 -27.70 1.93 7.87
CA GLY A 85 -27.94 1.74 6.44
C GLY A 85 -26.66 1.62 5.62
N TRP A 86 -25.67 2.47 5.90
CA TRP A 86 -24.35 2.46 5.25
C TRP A 86 -23.30 1.92 6.23
N ARG A 87 -22.93 0.65 6.08
CA ARG A 87 -21.99 -0.02 6.99
C ARG A 87 -20.91 -0.79 6.24
N ARG A 88 -19.77 -0.96 6.92
CA ARG A 88 -18.68 -1.84 6.50
C ARG A 88 -18.54 -2.93 7.53
N GLU A 89 -18.83 -4.15 7.11
CA GLU A 89 -18.77 -5.33 7.97
C GLU A 89 -17.41 -6.00 7.81
N VAL A 90 -16.80 -6.37 8.94
CA VAL A 90 -15.69 -7.32 8.96
C VAL A 90 -16.04 -8.46 9.89
N GLU A 91 -15.80 -9.68 9.41
CA GLU A 91 -16.05 -10.89 10.20
C GLU A 91 -14.84 -11.19 11.10
N PHE A 92 -15.10 -11.56 12.34
CA PHE A 92 -14.10 -12.09 13.26
C PHE A 92 -14.57 -13.42 13.82
N ARG A 93 -13.87 -14.50 13.47
CA ARG A 93 -14.23 -15.87 13.86
C ARG A 93 -13.55 -16.24 15.18
N LEU A 94 -14.31 -16.34 16.26
CA LEU A 94 -13.80 -16.65 17.61
C LEU A 94 -13.15 -18.04 17.72
N ASP A 95 -13.47 -18.96 16.83
CA ASP A 95 -12.88 -20.30 16.73
C ASP A 95 -11.59 -20.34 15.90
N ARG A 96 -11.36 -19.36 15.02
CA ARG A 96 -10.28 -19.39 14.02
C ARG A 96 -9.31 -18.22 14.09
N ASP A 97 -9.83 -17.00 14.07
CA ASP A 97 -9.03 -15.79 13.98
C ASP A 97 -8.33 -15.51 15.31
N VAL A 98 -7.20 -14.81 15.27
CA VAL A 98 -6.42 -14.43 16.45
C VAL A 98 -6.09 -12.94 16.42
N VAL A 99 -5.81 -12.41 17.61
CA VAL A 99 -5.19 -11.10 17.80
C VAL A 99 -3.86 -11.32 18.50
N LEU A 100 -2.78 -10.88 17.88
CA LEU A 100 -1.43 -10.97 18.43
C LEU A 100 -0.86 -9.57 18.60
N ARG A 101 -0.28 -9.30 19.77
CA ARG A 101 0.49 -8.09 20.04
C ARG A 101 1.94 -8.52 20.24
N GLU A 102 2.79 -8.22 19.28
CA GLU A 102 4.18 -8.67 19.27
C GLU A 102 5.12 -7.64 18.64
N ARG A 103 6.42 -7.95 18.62
CA ARG A 103 7.42 -7.17 17.88
C ARG A 103 7.84 -7.93 16.64
N VAL A 104 7.67 -7.31 15.48
CA VAL A 104 8.06 -7.87 14.18
C VAL A 104 9.18 -7.01 13.63
N GLY A 105 10.39 -7.56 13.49
CA GLY A 105 11.56 -6.78 13.04
C GLY A 105 11.89 -5.60 13.96
N ASN A 106 11.73 -5.77 15.28
CA ASN A 106 11.83 -4.73 16.32
C ASN A 106 10.82 -3.58 16.22
N VAL A 107 9.76 -3.73 15.42
CA VAL A 107 8.65 -2.77 15.34
C VAL A 107 7.44 -3.34 16.08
N GLU A 108 6.77 -2.52 16.88
CA GLU A 108 5.55 -2.94 17.58
C GLU A 108 4.41 -3.18 16.59
N ALA A 109 3.76 -4.34 16.70
CA ALA A 109 2.78 -4.80 15.75
C ALA A 109 1.51 -5.32 16.44
N VAL A 110 0.36 -5.00 15.86
CA VAL A 110 -0.92 -5.67 16.16
C VAL A 110 -1.34 -6.46 14.94
N LEU A 111 -1.47 -7.78 15.07
CA LEU A 111 -1.83 -8.68 13.99
C LEU A 111 -3.22 -9.25 14.24
N ILE A 112 -4.11 -9.16 13.26
CA ILE A 112 -5.52 -9.58 13.34
C ILE A 112 -5.85 -10.45 12.13
N GLY A 113 -6.33 -11.67 12.36
CA GLY A 113 -6.84 -12.55 11.31
C GLY A 113 -6.48 -14.03 11.51
N ASP A 114 -6.49 -14.79 10.41
CA ASP A 114 -6.18 -16.22 10.41
C ASP A 114 -4.68 -16.48 10.69
N PRO A 115 -4.33 -17.35 11.68
CA PRO A 115 -2.93 -17.61 12.04
C PRO A 115 -2.03 -18.01 10.87
N SER A 116 -2.50 -18.89 9.97
CA SER A 116 -1.70 -19.39 8.85
C SER A 116 -1.41 -18.30 7.79
N ARG A 117 -2.32 -17.35 7.64
CA ARG A 117 -2.14 -16.19 6.76
C ARG A 117 -1.23 -15.15 7.42
N LEU A 118 -1.43 -14.89 8.72
CA LEU A 118 -0.60 -13.96 9.47
C LEU A 118 0.88 -14.35 9.47
N VAL A 119 1.21 -15.64 9.65
CA VAL A 119 2.62 -16.11 9.60
C VAL A 119 3.25 -15.78 8.24
N ARG A 120 2.58 -16.08 7.13
CA ARG A 120 3.09 -15.82 5.77
C ARG A 120 3.27 -14.32 5.51
N LEU A 121 2.27 -13.52 5.87
CA LEU A 121 2.35 -12.06 5.70
C LEU A 121 3.42 -11.45 6.60
N ARG A 122 3.59 -11.97 7.82
CA ARG A 122 4.65 -11.56 8.73
C ARG A 122 6.02 -11.77 8.10
N ASP A 123 6.29 -12.91 7.48
CA ASP A 123 7.59 -13.15 6.83
C ASP A 123 7.87 -12.18 5.68
N VAL A 124 6.85 -11.84 4.90
CA VAL A 124 6.95 -10.81 3.85
C VAL A 124 7.25 -9.45 4.47
N VAL A 125 6.49 -9.04 5.48
CA VAL A 125 6.65 -7.74 6.16
C VAL A 125 8.02 -7.66 6.85
N VAL A 126 8.53 -8.73 7.46
CA VAL A 126 9.89 -8.76 8.04
C VAL A 126 10.93 -8.43 6.98
N ARG A 127 10.85 -9.05 5.79
CA ARG A 127 11.80 -8.77 4.70
C ARG A 127 11.66 -7.35 4.16
N VAL A 128 10.43 -6.83 4.06
CA VAL A 128 10.19 -5.43 3.72
C VAL A 128 10.89 -4.52 4.74
N LEU A 129 10.61 -4.69 6.03
CA LEU A 129 11.18 -3.88 7.12
C LEU A 129 12.72 -3.92 7.17
N GLN A 130 13.34 -5.06 6.81
CA GLN A 130 14.79 -5.20 6.73
C GLN A 130 15.42 -4.39 5.58
N GLN A 131 14.68 -4.18 4.50
CA GLN A 131 15.14 -3.45 3.31
C GLN A 131 14.79 -1.95 3.36
N MET A 132 14.02 -1.53 4.36
CA MET A 132 13.66 -0.12 4.56
C MET A 132 14.82 0.69 5.12
N ASN A 133 14.92 1.95 4.69
CA ASN A 133 15.88 2.90 5.25
C ASN A 133 15.42 3.41 6.62
N ALA A 134 14.11 3.63 6.78
CA ALA A 134 13.51 4.08 8.03
C ALA A 134 12.39 3.11 8.43
N ARG A 135 12.41 2.64 9.68
CA ARG A 135 11.36 1.76 10.20
C ARG A 135 10.13 2.57 10.63
N PRO A 136 8.92 2.04 10.44
CA PRO A 136 7.73 2.63 11.04
C PRO A 136 7.81 2.55 12.57
N THR A 137 7.12 3.46 13.26
CA THR A 137 7.04 3.49 14.72
C THR A 137 6.27 2.28 15.24
N ASN A 138 5.18 1.93 14.54
CA ASN A 138 4.37 0.76 14.75
C ASN A 138 3.65 0.39 13.45
N PHE A 139 3.07 -0.81 13.39
CA PHE A 139 2.17 -1.15 12.30
C PHE A 139 1.02 -2.05 12.75
N VAL A 140 -0.03 -2.09 11.95
CA VAL A 140 -1.17 -2.98 12.15
C VAL A 140 -1.33 -3.85 10.92
N MET A 141 -1.32 -5.17 11.12
CA MET A 141 -1.68 -6.15 10.10
C MET A 141 -3.11 -6.59 10.35
N PHE A 142 -3.98 -6.27 9.40
CA PHE A 142 -5.40 -6.52 9.46
C PHE A 142 -5.80 -7.35 8.24
N TYR A 143 -5.85 -8.67 8.43
CA TYR A 143 -5.99 -9.64 7.34
C TYR A 143 -4.94 -9.40 6.24
N ASP A 144 -5.35 -9.02 5.04
CA ASP A 144 -4.51 -8.70 3.88
C ASP A 144 -3.99 -7.26 3.85
N HIS A 145 -4.37 -6.42 4.82
CA HIS A 145 -3.93 -5.04 4.92
C HIS A 145 -2.79 -4.87 5.93
N VAL A 146 -1.78 -4.09 5.57
CA VAL A 146 -0.67 -3.68 6.45
C VAL A 146 -0.64 -2.16 6.47
N TYR A 147 -0.89 -1.59 7.65
CA TYR A 147 -0.86 -0.14 7.88
C TYR A 147 0.39 0.20 8.68
N MET A 148 1.37 0.84 8.03
CA MET A 148 2.63 1.27 8.65
C MET A 148 2.54 2.74 9.06
N ASP A 149 2.80 3.03 10.33
CA ASP A 149 2.76 4.38 10.90
C ASP A 149 4.18 4.98 10.99
N PHE A 150 4.37 6.18 10.46
CA PHE A 150 5.63 6.93 10.52
C PHE A 150 5.53 8.19 11.40
N GLY A 151 4.50 8.27 12.25
CA GLY A 151 4.20 9.40 13.10
C GLY A 151 3.63 10.60 12.33
N ASN A 152 3.08 11.57 13.07
CA ASN A 152 2.46 12.79 12.52
C ASN A 152 1.38 12.50 11.46
N ASN A 153 0.56 11.46 11.67
CA ASN A 153 -0.52 11.06 10.78
C ASN A 153 -0.05 10.62 9.36
N ARG A 154 1.21 10.17 9.24
CA ARG A 154 1.81 9.70 7.99
C ARG A 154 1.77 8.19 7.92
N PHE A 155 1.14 7.64 6.89
CA PHE A 155 0.96 6.21 6.75
C PHE A 155 1.32 5.70 5.36
N ILE A 156 1.89 4.49 5.33
CA ILE A 156 2.00 3.68 4.13
C ILE A 156 1.07 2.47 4.34
N HIS A 157 0.08 2.35 3.46
CA HIS A 157 -0.83 1.20 3.43
C HIS A 157 -0.40 0.26 2.30
N LEU A 158 -0.16 -1.00 2.66
CA LEU A 158 0.04 -2.09 1.73
C LEU A 158 -1.16 -3.04 1.82
N GLU A 159 -1.74 -3.42 0.68
CA GLU A 159 -2.74 -4.49 0.60
C GLU A 159 -2.16 -5.62 -0.23
N ILE A 160 -2.03 -6.80 0.36
CA ILE A 160 -1.30 -7.94 -0.20
C ILE A 160 -2.27 -9.09 -0.46
N ARG A 161 -2.53 -9.38 -1.73
CA ARG A 161 -3.46 -10.43 -2.17
C ARG A 161 -2.77 -11.37 -3.14
N GLY A 162 -2.24 -12.48 -2.61
CA GLY A 162 -1.50 -13.44 -3.43
C GLY A 162 -0.27 -12.77 -4.06
N SER A 163 -0.21 -12.70 -5.39
CA SER A 163 0.85 -12.04 -6.16
C SER A 163 0.69 -10.53 -6.32
N ASP A 164 -0.41 -9.97 -5.82
CA ASP A 164 -0.79 -8.59 -6.06
C ASP A 164 -0.47 -7.73 -4.83
N ILE A 165 0.07 -6.54 -5.08
CA ILE A 165 0.30 -5.54 -4.04
C ILE A 165 -0.30 -4.19 -4.46
N VAL A 166 -1.07 -3.58 -3.57
CA VAL A 166 -1.54 -2.20 -3.72
C VAL A 166 -0.86 -1.36 -2.66
N VAL A 167 -0.23 -0.26 -3.09
CA VAL A 167 0.38 0.73 -2.21
C VAL A 167 -0.47 1.99 -2.21
N ARG A 168 -0.74 2.53 -1.03
CA ARG A 168 -1.37 3.84 -0.84
C ARG A 168 -0.58 4.66 0.17
N LEU A 169 -0.39 5.93 -0.14
CA LEU A 169 0.33 6.90 0.69
C LEU A 169 -0.67 7.85 1.35
N VAL A 170 -0.44 8.20 2.62
CA VAL A 170 -1.34 9.05 3.40
C VAL A 170 -0.53 10.13 4.07
N ASN A 171 -0.85 11.39 3.75
CA ASN A 171 -0.08 12.55 4.21
C ASN A 171 1.44 12.39 3.94
N LEU A 172 1.77 11.66 2.89
CA LEU A 172 3.12 11.40 2.40
C LEU A 172 3.13 11.66 0.91
N ASN A 173 4.14 12.38 0.44
CA ASN A 173 4.43 12.48 -0.99
C ASN A 173 5.33 11.31 -1.44
N PHE A 174 5.47 11.14 -2.76
CA PHE A 174 6.26 10.04 -3.30
C PHE A 174 7.75 10.15 -2.95
N THR A 175 8.30 11.36 -2.86
CA THR A 175 9.71 11.57 -2.52
C THR A 175 10.01 11.11 -1.09
N GLU A 176 9.17 11.47 -0.13
CA GLU A 176 9.28 11.04 1.26
C GLU A 176 9.07 9.54 1.39
N ALA A 177 8.04 8.98 0.76
CA ALA A 177 7.78 7.54 0.77
C ALA A 177 8.96 6.75 0.18
N SER A 178 9.57 7.25 -0.91
CA SER A 178 10.78 6.66 -1.51
C SER A 178 11.93 6.59 -0.52
N ARG A 179 12.19 7.70 0.18
CA ARG A 179 13.25 7.77 1.19
C ARG A 179 13.02 6.83 2.36
N LEU A 180 11.77 6.71 2.84
CA LEU A 180 11.41 5.80 3.94
C LEU A 180 11.60 4.34 3.54
N LEU A 181 11.07 3.95 2.36
CA LEU A 181 11.05 2.57 1.91
C LEU A 181 12.39 2.10 1.33
N GLY A 182 13.15 2.96 0.65
CA GLY A 182 14.47 2.63 0.11
C GLY A 182 14.48 1.33 -0.70
N LYS A 183 15.39 0.41 -0.34
CA LYS A 183 15.56 -0.89 -1.02
C LYS A 183 14.35 -1.82 -0.91
N ALA A 184 13.39 -1.52 -0.04
CA ALA A 184 12.14 -2.25 0.00
C ALA A 184 11.35 -2.11 -1.31
N ILE A 185 11.47 -0.99 -2.02
CA ILE A 185 10.76 -0.75 -3.29
C ILE A 185 11.17 -1.76 -4.38
N PRO A 186 12.47 -1.91 -4.75
CA PRO A 186 12.88 -2.92 -5.71
C PRO A 186 12.65 -4.36 -5.22
N TYR A 187 12.72 -4.61 -3.90
CA TYR A 187 12.35 -5.91 -3.34
C TYR A 187 10.87 -6.23 -3.59
N LEU A 188 9.95 -5.30 -3.26
CA LEU A 188 8.52 -5.43 -3.54
C LEU A 188 8.26 -5.61 -5.03
N ASP A 189 9.00 -4.90 -5.89
CA ASP A 189 8.89 -5.09 -7.33
C ASP A 189 9.28 -6.52 -7.78
N SER A 190 10.32 -7.11 -7.18
CA SER A 190 10.77 -8.45 -7.54
C SER A 190 9.85 -9.56 -7.04
N VAL A 191 9.19 -9.37 -5.89
CA VAL A 191 8.39 -10.41 -5.23
C VAL A 191 6.95 -10.45 -5.73
N PHE A 192 6.37 -9.29 -6.04
CA PHE A 192 4.99 -9.19 -6.48
C PHE A 192 4.90 -9.11 -8.00
N GLY A 193 3.89 -9.76 -8.58
CA GLY A 193 3.65 -9.74 -10.02
C GLY A 193 2.93 -8.46 -10.45
N ASN A 194 1.78 -8.20 -9.83
CA ASN A 194 0.93 -7.07 -10.17
C ASN A 194 1.01 -5.97 -9.11
N LYS A 195 1.08 -4.72 -9.56
CA LYS A 195 1.12 -3.54 -8.69
C LYS A 195 0.21 -2.44 -9.24
N ASN A 196 -0.27 -1.56 -8.36
CA ASN A 196 -1.08 -0.40 -8.76
C ASN A 196 -0.21 0.75 -9.32
N ILE A 197 -0.87 1.74 -9.93
CA ILE A 197 -0.22 2.94 -10.48
C ILE A 197 0.69 3.63 -9.46
N ASP A 198 0.25 3.80 -8.21
CA ASP A 198 1.03 4.49 -7.17
C ASP A 198 2.34 3.77 -6.88
N PHE A 199 2.36 2.43 -6.93
CA PHE A 199 3.60 1.68 -6.79
C PHE A 199 4.58 1.98 -7.93
N TYR A 200 4.11 2.01 -9.18
CA TYR A 200 5.01 2.30 -10.31
C TYR A 200 5.51 3.74 -10.33
N LYS A 201 4.69 4.71 -9.86
CA LYS A 201 5.15 6.07 -9.60
C LYS A 201 6.23 6.10 -8.53
N LEU A 202 6.00 5.43 -7.40
CA LEU A 202 6.98 5.31 -6.33
C LEU A 202 8.28 4.65 -6.81
N LEU A 203 8.19 3.59 -7.61
CA LEU A 203 9.32 2.92 -8.23
C LEU A 203 10.12 3.85 -9.15
N PHE A 204 9.44 4.66 -9.96
CA PHE A 204 10.10 5.66 -10.80
C PHE A 204 10.82 6.72 -9.96
N VAL A 205 10.17 7.23 -8.91
CA VAL A 205 10.75 8.21 -7.99
C VAL A 205 12.01 7.66 -7.33
N TYR A 206 11.95 6.45 -6.77
CA TYR A 206 13.13 5.76 -6.23
C TYR A 206 14.23 5.61 -7.27
N SER A 207 13.86 5.17 -8.47
CA SER A 207 14.83 4.95 -9.54
C SER A 207 15.52 6.24 -9.99
N SER A 208 14.83 7.37 -9.89
CA SER A 208 15.37 8.69 -10.23
C SER A 208 16.28 9.31 -9.17
N GLU A 209 16.55 8.64 -8.04
CA GLU A 209 17.43 9.17 -6.99
C GLU A 209 18.91 9.17 -7.43
N THR A 210 19.38 8.10 -8.09
CA THR A 210 20.77 7.98 -8.56
C THR A 210 20.84 7.59 -10.03
N ALA A 211 21.94 7.91 -10.70
CA ALA A 211 22.14 7.52 -12.09
C ALA A 211 22.11 5.98 -12.27
N GLY A 212 22.66 5.22 -11.31
CA GLY A 212 22.69 3.75 -11.39
C GLY A 212 21.31 3.10 -11.23
N THR A 213 20.49 3.60 -10.30
CA THR A 213 19.10 3.13 -10.14
C THR A 213 18.24 3.51 -11.34
N PHE A 214 18.51 4.65 -11.97
CA PHE A 214 17.78 5.09 -13.16
C PHE A 214 18.16 4.26 -14.38
N ASP A 215 19.45 3.95 -14.55
CA ASP A 215 19.96 3.05 -15.59
C ASP A 215 19.30 1.67 -15.49
N TRP A 216 19.25 1.08 -14.29
CA TRP A 216 18.52 -0.17 -14.03
C TRP A 216 17.04 -0.08 -14.43
N PHE A 217 16.36 0.99 -14.03
CA PHE A 217 14.95 1.20 -14.36
C PHE A 217 14.74 1.33 -15.88
N PHE A 218 15.61 2.09 -16.54
CA PHE A 218 15.54 2.29 -17.98
C PHE A 218 15.70 0.96 -18.72
N HIS A 219 16.73 0.18 -18.38
CA HIS A 219 16.95 -1.12 -19.00
C HIS A 219 15.87 -2.16 -18.70
N ARG A 220 15.26 -2.12 -17.51
CA ARG A 220 14.24 -3.09 -17.12
C ARG A 220 12.84 -2.75 -17.65
N TYR A 221 12.47 -1.47 -17.66
CA TYR A 221 11.09 -1.05 -17.97
C TYR A 221 10.95 -0.34 -19.30
N ILE A 222 11.93 0.47 -19.69
CA ILE A 222 11.82 1.33 -20.87
C ILE A 222 12.37 0.62 -22.11
N MET A 223 13.65 0.25 -22.09
CA MET A 223 14.38 -0.33 -23.24
C MET A 223 13.64 -1.49 -23.94
N PRO A 224 13.08 -2.48 -23.21
CA PRO A 224 12.43 -3.62 -23.86
C PRO A 224 11.15 -3.23 -24.61
N ARG A 225 10.52 -2.10 -24.25
CA ARG A 225 9.25 -1.64 -24.79
C ARG A 225 9.39 -0.50 -25.80
N LEU A 226 10.61 -0.05 -26.08
CA LEU A 226 10.86 0.94 -27.12
C LEU A 226 10.47 0.38 -28.50
N ASN A 227 9.85 1.22 -29.31
CA ASN A 227 9.53 0.89 -30.70
C ASN A 227 10.80 0.91 -31.59
N PRO A 228 10.72 0.39 -32.83
CA PRO A 228 11.90 0.32 -33.71
C PRO A 228 12.60 1.65 -33.95
N GLU A 229 11.85 2.74 -34.17
CA GLU A 229 12.41 4.09 -34.40
C GLU A 229 13.14 4.63 -33.15
N GLN A 230 12.60 4.40 -31.97
CA GLN A 230 13.24 4.75 -30.70
C GLN A 230 14.50 3.92 -30.46
N ARG A 231 14.48 2.63 -30.79
CA ARG A 231 15.65 1.74 -30.65
C ARG A 231 16.75 2.12 -31.62
N GLU A 232 16.41 2.36 -32.89
CA GLU A 232 17.34 2.81 -33.92
C GLU A 232 18.01 4.11 -33.48
N PHE A 233 17.24 5.09 -32.99
CA PHE A 233 17.80 6.32 -32.45
C PHE A 233 18.81 6.08 -31.32
N LEU A 234 18.52 5.19 -30.37
CA LEU A 234 19.44 4.89 -29.27
C LEU A 234 20.68 4.13 -29.73
N ASN A 235 20.56 3.30 -30.78
CA ASN A 235 21.70 2.59 -31.37
C ASN A 235 22.59 3.53 -32.19
N ASP A 236 22.01 4.52 -32.88
CA ASP A 236 22.73 5.53 -33.64
C ASP A 236 23.55 6.46 -32.72
N MET A 237 23.11 6.63 -31.48
CA MET A 237 23.91 7.30 -30.45
C MET A 237 25.11 6.43 -30.09
N GLN A 238 26.28 6.75 -30.66
CA GLN A 238 27.57 6.10 -30.40
C GLN A 238 27.90 5.98 -28.89
N ASP A 239 27.28 6.80 -28.03
CA ASP A 239 27.35 6.67 -26.58
C ASP A 239 25.96 6.73 -25.91
N TYR A 240 25.26 5.58 -25.93
CA TYR A 240 23.97 5.41 -25.24
C TYR A 240 24.05 5.69 -23.73
N ARG A 241 25.21 5.49 -23.10
CA ARG A 241 25.39 5.77 -21.65
C ARG A 241 25.34 7.27 -21.39
N ASN A 242 25.91 8.08 -22.29
CA ASN A 242 25.78 9.53 -22.23
C ASN A 242 24.33 9.98 -22.43
N PHE A 243 23.55 9.30 -23.28
CA PHE A 243 22.11 9.57 -23.40
C PHE A 243 21.37 9.32 -22.08
N ILE A 244 21.56 8.15 -21.45
CA ILE A 244 20.88 7.83 -20.19
C ILE A 244 21.29 8.79 -19.09
N ARG A 245 22.58 9.17 -19.02
CA ARG A 245 23.09 10.18 -18.08
C ARG A 245 22.46 11.55 -18.31
N LEU A 246 22.34 11.97 -19.57
CA LEU A 246 21.69 13.23 -19.93
C LEU A 246 20.22 13.19 -19.55
N LEU A 247 19.49 12.13 -19.90
CA LEU A 247 18.09 11.94 -19.54
C LEU A 247 17.91 11.97 -18.01
N TYR A 248 18.77 11.27 -17.26
CA TYR A 248 18.79 11.32 -15.80
C TYR A 248 18.98 12.74 -15.26
N SER A 249 19.82 13.57 -15.89
CA SER A 249 20.02 14.95 -15.45
C SER A 249 18.75 15.81 -15.53
N TYR A 250 17.84 15.49 -16.47
CA TYR A 250 16.52 16.12 -16.57
C TYR A 250 15.51 15.48 -15.61
N VAL A 251 15.48 14.14 -15.55
CA VAL A 251 14.57 13.38 -14.67
C VAL A 251 14.81 13.70 -13.19
N SER A 252 16.07 13.82 -12.78
CA SER A 252 16.44 14.13 -11.38
C SER A 252 15.91 15.49 -10.92
N ARG A 253 15.71 16.45 -11.85
CA ARG A 253 15.18 17.80 -11.60
C ARG A 253 13.66 17.90 -11.63
N LEU A 254 12.96 16.83 -12.00
CA LEU A 254 11.49 16.83 -12.01
C LEU A 254 10.93 17.02 -10.59
N ASN A 255 9.79 17.71 -10.51
CA ASN A 255 8.98 17.71 -9.30
C ASN A 255 8.26 16.36 -9.15
N LYS A 256 8.86 15.47 -8.35
CA LYS A 256 8.44 14.09 -8.16
C LYS A 256 7.14 13.95 -7.35
N ASP A 257 6.74 15.00 -6.62
CA ASP A 257 5.56 14.98 -5.78
C ASP A 257 4.26 15.26 -6.55
N ARG A 258 4.37 15.74 -7.79
CA ARG A 258 3.23 16.03 -8.69
C ARG A 258 3.27 15.20 -9.97
N LEU A 259 3.77 13.98 -9.90
CA LEU A 259 3.81 13.08 -11.06
C LEU A 259 2.40 12.68 -11.51
N GLY A 260 2.07 13.02 -12.75
CA GLY A 260 0.91 12.49 -13.45
C GLY A 260 1.06 11.00 -13.74
N ASP A 261 0.07 10.44 -14.43
CA ASP A 261 0.08 9.01 -14.82
C ASP A 261 0.97 8.74 -16.04
N GLU A 262 1.58 9.77 -16.62
CA GLU A 262 2.50 9.67 -17.74
C GLU A 262 3.63 10.70 -17.63
N ILE A 263 4.83 10.33 -18.07
CA ILE A 263 5.97 11.22 -18.25
C ILE A 263 6.34 11.22 -19.73
N GLY A 264 6.10 12.35 -20.41
CA GLY A 264 6.51 12.53 -21.80
C GLY A 264 7.92 13.09 -21.91
N ILE A 265 8.77 12.44 -22.69
CA ILE A 265 10.14 12.86 -22.99
C ILE A 265 10.20 13.18 -24.48
N GLN A 266 10.64 14.40 -24.81
CA GLN A 266 10.92 14.83 -26.17
C GLN A 266 12.42 15.10 -26.33
N VAL A 267 13.03 14.42 -27.30
CA VAL A 267 14.45 14.54 -27.64
C VAL A 267 14.56 15.15 -29.03
N ARG A 268 15.03 16.40 -29.11
CA ARG A 268 15.24 17.11 -30.37
C ARG A 268 16.63 16.84 -30.91
N ARG A 269 16.73 16.45 -32.18
CA ARG A 269 18.01 16.20 -32.85
C ARG A 269 18.57 17.51 -33.39
N ARG A 270 19.85 17.82 -33.16
CA ARG A 270 20.51 18.98 -33.82
C ARG A 270 20.47 18.88 -35.34
N ALA A 271 20.70 17.68 -35.88
CA ALA A 271 20.74 17.43 -37.32
C ALA A 271 19.36 17.47 -37.99
N ASN A 272 18.27 17.20 -37.26
CA ASN A 272 16.91 17.27 -37.78
C ASN A 272 15.90 17.67 -36.68
N PRO A 273 15.79 18.98 -36.38
CA PRO A 273 14.94 19.48 -35.29
C PRO A 273 13.44 19.23 -35.52
N ASN A 274 13.02 19.05 -36.78
CA ASN A 274 11.63 18.90 -37.19
C ASN A 274 11.07 17.49 -36.96
N ARG A 275 11.93 16.52 -36.62
CA ARG A 275 11.53 15.15 -36.29
C ARG A 275 12.11 14.72 -34.93
N PRO A 276 11.54 15.22 -33.81
CA PRO A 276 11.98 14.83 -32.49
C PRO A 276 11.66 13.35 -32.21
N LEU A 277 12.47 12.72 -31.36
CA LEU A 277 12.10 11.44 -30.76
C LEU A 277 11.21 11.72 -29.55
N GLU A 278 10.10 11.00 -29.45
CA GLU A 278 9.22 11.09 -28.29
C GLU A 278 9.13 9.73 -27.58
N ILE A 279 9.08 9.77 -26.26
CA ILE A 279 8.94 8.59 -25.39
C ILE A 279 7.95 8.95 -24.29
N GLY A 280 6.80 8.28 -24.25
CA GLY A 280 5.84 8.39 -23.15
C GLY A 280 6.00 7.23 -22.17
N ILE A 281 6.35 7.50 -20.91
CA ILE A 281 6.38 6.49 -19.84
C ILE A 281 5.04 6.57 -19.10
N ALA A 282 4.12 5.65 -19.38
CA ALA A 282 2.79 5.63 -18.77
C ALA A 282 2.72 4.60 -17.63
N PHE A 283 2.25 5.03 -16.46
CA PHE A 283 2.04 4.18 -15.29
C PHE A 283 0.62 3.60 -15.33
N THR A 284 0.51 2.27 -15.32
CA THR A 284 -0.78 1.58 -15.39
C THR A 284 -0.89 0.53 -14.29
N ASN A 285 -2.12 0.05 -14.01
CA ASN A 285 -2.33 -1.08 -13.08
C ASN A 285 -1.74 -2.42 -13.58
N ARG A 286 -1.22 -2.47 -14.82
CA ARG A 286 -0.61 -3.67 -15.43
C ARG A 286 0.91 -3.54 -15.62
N GLY A 287 1.50 -2.43 -15.22
CA GLY A 287 2.91 -2.16 -15.50
C GLY A 287 3.20 -0.75 -16.00
N ILE A 288 4.45 -0.57 -16.40
CA ILE A 288 4.90 0.60 -17.13
C ILE A 288 4.76 0.32 -18.62
N ASP A 289 4.03 1.18 -19.32
CA ASP A 289 3.86 1.15 -20.76
C ASP A 289 4.73 2.24 -21.41
N VAL A 290 5.27 1.96 -22.60
CA VAL A 290 6.14 2.89 -23.33
C VAL A 290 5.48 3.25 -24.64
N ARG A 291 5.03 4.50 -24.73
CA ARG A 291 4.29 5.03 -25.87
C ARG A 291 5.21 5.77 -26.82
N ARG A 292 4.87 5.71 -28.12
CA ARG A 292 5.54 6.48 -29.17
C ARG A 292 5.27 7.97 -29.04
N TYR A 293 4.03 8.33 -28.71
CA TYR A 293 3.59 9.71 -28.57
C TYR A 293 3.02 9.90 -27.16
N PRO A 294 3.67 10.69 -26.30
CA PRO A 294 3.10 11.07 -25.01
C PRO A 294 1.92 12.03 -25.20
N SER A 295 0.98 11.99 -24.26
CA SER A 295 -0.14 12.92 -24.18
C SER A 295 0.30 14.31 -23.72
N THR A 296 1.38 14.39 -22.93
CA THR A 296 1.96 15.67 -22.47
C THR A 296 3.48 15.57 -22.37
N ILE A 297 4.20 16.57 -22.88
CA ILE A 297 5.66 16.65 -22.75
C ILE A 297 6.03 17.20 -21.37
N THR A 298 6.73 16.38 -20.59
CA THR A 298 7.23 16.72 -19.25
C THR A 298 8.70 17.13 -19.30
N ILE A 299 9.48 16.47 -20.16
CA ILE A 299 10.91 16.71 -20.37
C ILE A 299 11.13 17.01 -21.84
N SER A 300 11.85 18.10 -22.15
CA SER A 300 12.31 18.39 -23.51
C SER A 300 13.77 18.80 -23.49
N PHE A 301 14.59 18.16 -24.31
CA PHE A 301 16.00 18.52 -24.46
C PHE A 301 16.54 18.22 -25.86
N MET A 302 17.69 18.81 -26.16
CA MET A 302 18.36 18.67 -27.44
C MET A 302 19.61 17.79 -27.30
N VAL A 303 19.80 16.91 -28.29
CA VAL A 303 20.97 16.04 -28.43
C VAL A 303 21.61 16.35 -29.78
#